data_AF-A0A1B9IPN9-F1
#
_entry.id   AF-A0A1B9IPN9-F1
#
_cell.length_a   1.000
_cell.length_b   1.000
_cell.length_c   1.000
_cell.angle_alpha   90.00
_cell.angle_beta   90.00
_cell.angle_gamma   90.00
#
_symmetry.space_group_name_H-M   'P 1'
#
loop_
_entity.id
_entity.type
_entity.pdbx_description
1 polymer ?
#
loop_
_entity_poly.entity_id
_entity_poly.type
_entity_poly.pdbx_seq_one_letter_code
_entity_poly.pdbx_strand_id
1 'polypeptide(L)'
;MSGITPLQPPPPNTTTKKNRFKTHQSVMLGFALPLLAIGSSAMIYNKYLHGAKHFTTWHGKLGLISVIWVVAQASIGAASVWGGGKAFGGEEKAKRVYKYHRLSGYLLITLMLFTIHLAGIHSDWANGRGYTNLRILAYYVGLPLIWLGIELRSR
;
A
#
# COMPACT_ATOMS: atom_id res chain seq x y z
N MET A 1 0.63 -15.43 0.92
CA MET A 1 -0.45 -14.43 0.79
C MET A 1 -0.15 -13.29 1.74
N SER A 2 0.29 -12.15 1.23
CA SER A 2 0.92 -11.09 2.04
C SER A 2 0.07 -9.82 2.03
N GLY A 3 0.16 -9.02 3.10
CA GLY A 3 -0.47 -7.70 3.20
C GLY A 3 -1.94 -7.71 3.63
N ILE A 4 -2.85 -7.06 2.87
CA ILE A 4 -4.29 -6.94 3.21
C ILE A 4 -5.10 -8.21 2.94
N THR A 5 -4.61 -9.02 2.00
CA THR A 5 -5.34 -10.16 1.46
C THR A 5 -5.62 -11.30 2.45
N PRO A 6 -4.80 -11.56 3.49
CA PRO A 6 -5.09 -12.60 4.49
C PRO A 6 -6.42 -12.39 5.21
N LEU A 7 -6.92 -11.16 5.32
CA LEU A 7 -8.17 -10.87 6.02
C LEU A 7 -9.43 -11.21 5.22
N GLN A 8 -9.28 -11.68 3.97
CA GLN A 8 -10.38 -12.10 3.11
C GLN A 8 -10.11 -13.44 2.40
N PRO A 9 -11.16 -14.26 2.18
CA PRO A 9 -12.56 -14.10 2.63
C PRO A 9 -12.72 -14.27 4.16
N PRO A 10 -13.93 -14.04 4.75
CA PRO A 10 -14.16 -14.24 6.18
C PRO A 10 -13.54 -15.55 6.68
N PRO A 11 -12.74 -15.50 7.75
CA PRO A 11 -11.99 -16.67 8.18
C PRO A 11 -12.95 -17.75 8.70
N PRO A 12 -12.70 -19.04 8.39
CA PRO A 12 -13.58 -20.14 8.74
C PRO A 12 -13.68 -20.39 10.26
N ASN A 13 -12.70 -19.92 11.03
CA ASN A 13 -12.70 -20.02 12.49
C ASN A 13 -11.87 -18.88 13.14
N THR A 14 -12.00 -18.75 14.46
CA THR A 14 -11.36 -17.70 15.28
C THR A 14 -9.83 -17.80 15.28
N THR A 15 -9.27 -19.01 15.29
CA THR A 15 -7.82 -19.24 15.22
C THR A 15 -7.24 -18.71 13.90
N THR A 16 -7.89 -19.05 12.79
CA THR A 16 -7.51 -18.59 11.45
C THR A 16 -7.61 -17.07 11.34
N LYS A 17 -8.65 -16.46 11.92
CA LYS A 17 -8.79 -15.00 12.01
C LYS A 17 -7.60 -14.35 12.72
N LYS A 18 -7.24 -14.87 13.90
CA LYS A 18 -6.13 -14.35 14.71
C LYS A 18 -4.79 -14.49 14.00
N ASN A 19 -4.54 -15.63 13.36
CA ASN A 19 -3.30 -15.86 12.61
C ASN A 19 -3.18 -14.91 11.41
N ARG A 20 -4.24 -14.78 10.60
CA ARG A 20 -4.28 -13.85 9.47
C ARG A 20 -4.07 -12.40 9.89
N PHE A 21 -4.68 -11.99 11.00
CA PHE A 21 -4.49 -10.67 11.58
C PHE A 21 -3.03 -10.43 12.03
N LYS A 22 -2.42 -11.39 12.74
CA LYS A 22 -1.00 -11.31 13.12
C LYS A 22 -0.09 -11.22 11.89
N THR A 23 -0.31 -12.07 10.89
CA THR A 23 0.46 -12.03 9.63
C THR A 23 0.34 -10.67 8.96
N HIS A 24 -0.87 -10.10 8.88
CA HIS A 24 -1.07 -8.76 8.33
C HIS A 24 -0.23 -7.71 9.06
N GLN A 25 -0.31 -7.68 10.40
CA GLN A 25 0.46 -6.73 11.20
C GLN A 25 1.98 -6.92 11.03
N SER A 26 2.48 -8.15 11.15
CA SER A 26 3.91 -8.44 11.03
C SER A 26 4.46 -8.10 9.65
N VAL A 27 3.73 -8.40 8.58
CA VAL A 27 4.15 -8.06 7.21
C VAL A 27 4.13 -6.55 6.99
N MET A 28 3.06 -5.86 7.42
CA MET A 28 2.92 -4.43 7.22
C MET A 28 3.97 -3.64 8.01
N LEU A 29 4.08 -3.89 9.30
CA LEU A 29 4.96 -3.13 10.20
C LEU A 29 6.43 -3.58 10.09
N GLY A 30 6.68 -4.87 9.89
CA GLY A 30 8.03 -5.44 9.86
C GLY A 30 8.72 -5.37 8.50
N PHE A 31 7.96 -5.32 7.39
CA PHE A 31 8.53 -5.34 6.05
C PHE A 31 8.03 -4.22 5.15
N ALA A 32 6.70 -4.08 4.97
CA ALA A 32 6.16 -3.17 3.98
C ALA A 32 6.48 -1.69 4.29
N LEU A 33 6.23 -1.25 5.53
CA LEU A 33 6.53 0.13 5.95
C LEU A 33 8.03 0.44 5.94
N PRO A 34 8.93 -0.41 6.52
CA PRO A 34 10.36 -0.16 6.44
C PRO A 34 10.88 -0.10 5.00
N LEU A 35 10.48 -1.03 4.13
CA LEU A 35 10.91 -1.04 2.73
C LEU A 35 10.40 0.18 1.97
N LEU A 36 9.15 0.62 2.24
CA LEU A 36 8.61 1.84 1.65
C LEU A 36 9.40 3.07 2.10
N ALA A 37 9.75 3.15 3.39
CA ALA A 37 10.54 4.25 3.93
C ALA A 37 11.95 4.28 3.34
N ILE A 38 12.63 3.13 3.27
CA ILE A 38 13.98 3.01 2.68
C ILE A 38 13.95 3.38 1.20
N GLY A 39 13.03 2.80 0.42
CA GLY A 39 12.92 3.07 -1.02
C GLY A 39 12.60 4.54 -1.32
N SER A 40 11.68 5.14 -0.56
CA SER A 40 11.33 6.56 -0.72
C SER A 40 12.50 7.47 -0.33
N SER A 41 13.18 7.17 0.77
CA SER A 41 14.35 7.93 1.23
C SER A 41 15.51 7.84 0.24
N ALA A 42 15.79 6.65 -0.29
CA ALA A 42 16.80 6.44 -1.31
C ALA A 42 16.49 7.25 -2.58
N MET A 43 15.24 7.31 -3.01
CA MET A 43 14.83 8.12 -4.17
C MET A 43 14.97 9.62 -3.91
N ILE A 44 14.57 10.08 -2.72
CA ILE A 44 14.73 11.50 -2.30
C ILE A 44 16.22 11.87 -2.31
N TYR A 45 17.06 11.03 -1.71
CA TYR A 45 18.51 11.24 -1.63
C TYR A 45 19.17 11.20 -3.01
N ASN A 46 18.78 10.25 -3.88
CA ASN A 46 19.28 10.19 -5.24
C ASN A 46 18.97 11.47 -6.03
N LYS A 47 17.73 11.99 -5.91
CA LYS A 47 17.35 13.25 -6.55
C LYS A 47 18.13 14.44 -5.99
N TYR A 48 18.35 14.48 -4.67
CA TYR A 48 19.18 15.49 -4.03
C TYR A 48 20.60 15.50 -4.59
N LEU A 49 21.27 14.35 -4.67
CA LEU A 49 22.64 14.23 -5.20
C LEU A 49 22.78 14.71 -6.65
N HIS A 50 21.72 14.59 -7.45
CA HIS A 50 21.73 14.98 -8.86
C HIS A 50 21.05 16.34 -9.12
N GLY A 51 20.72 17.11 -8.08
CA GLY A 51 20.03 18.40 -8.21
C GLY A 51 18.66 18.32 -8.91
N ALA A 52 18.03 17.14 -8.91
CA ALA A 52 16.79 16.90 -9.63
C ALA A 52 15.58 17.37 -8.81
N LYS A 53 14.62 18.04 -9.47
CA LYS A 53 13.37 18.48 -8.82
C LYS A 53 12.57 17.30 -8.26
N HIS A 54 11.99 17.48 -7.07
CA HIS A 54 11.12 16.50 -6.41
C HIS A 54 9.64 16.73 -6.77
N PHE A 55 8.87 15.64 -6.80
CA PHE A 55 7.40 15.67 -6.90
C PHE A 55 6.81 16.49 -8.08
N THR A 56 7.53 16.58 -9.20
CA THR A 56 7.07 17.31 -10.39
C THR A 56 6.11 16.51 -11.27
N THR A 57 6.26 15.19 -11.33
CA THR A 57 5.44 14.29 -12.16
C THR A 57 4.20 13.79 -11.42
N TRP A 58 3.20 13.29 -12.16
CA TRP A 58 2.02 12.64 -11.57
C TRP A 58 2.40 11.46 -10.66
N HIS A 59 3.35 10.62 -11.06
CA HIS A 59 3.89 9.57 -10.22
C HIS A 59 4.43 10.13 -8.90
N GLY A 60 5.27 11.18 -8.95
CA GLY A 60 5.85 11.77 -7.74
C GLY A 60 4.78 12.32 -6.78
N LYS A 61 3.80 13.07 -7.31
CA LYS A 61 2.71 13.65 -6.49
C LYS A 61 1.82 12.59 -5.86
N LEU A 62 1.34 11.63 -6.65
CA LEU A 62 0.49 10.54 -6.13
C LEU A 62 1.26 9.58 -5.23
N GLY A 63 2.56 9.40 -5.46
CA GLY A 63 3.46 8.65 -4.58
C GLY A 63 3.57 9.30 -3.21
N LEU A 64 3.75 10.62 -3.13
CA LEU A 64 3.77 11.35 -1.86
C LEU A 64 2.44 11.21 -1.11
N ILE A 65 1.32 11.38 -1.80
CA ILE A 65 -0.02 11.17 -1.23
C ILE A 65 -0.14 9.74 -0.68
N SER A 66 0.29 8.75 -1.45
CA SER A 66 0.25 7.33 -1.05
C SER A 66 1.09 7.08 0.19
N VAL A 67 2.30 7.62 0.29
CA VAL A 67 3.17 7.47 1.47
C VAL A 67 2.52 8.07 2.72
N ILE A 68 1.99 9.28 2.63
CA ILE A 68 1.28 9.93 3.75
C ILE A 68 0.06 9.09 4.15
N TRP A 69 -0.71 8.61 3.18
CA TRP A 69 -1.90 7.82 3.41
C TRP A 69 -1.57 6.44 4.03
N VAL A 70 -0.48 5.79 3.62
CA VAL A 70 0.00 4.55 4.23
C VAL A 70 0.34 4.76 5.72
N VAL A 71 1.01 5.86 6.06
CA VAL A 71 1.34 6.19 7.47
C VAL A 71 0.07 6.44 8.28
N ALA A 72 -0.90 7.18 7.72
CA ALA A 72 -2.20 7.39 8.36
C ALA A 72 -2.96 6.06 8.54
N GLN A 73 -2.94 5.18 7.54
CA GLN A 73 -3.56 3.86 7.59
C GLN A 73 -2.95 2.99 8.69
N ALA A 74 -1.61 2.93 8.77
CA ALA A 74 -0.91 2.20 9.81
C ALA A 74 -1.25 2.75 11.21
N SER A 75 -1.30 4.07 11.37
CA SER A 75 -1.62 4.74 12.62
C SER A 75 -3.06 4.46 13.08
N ILE A 76 -4.03 4.55 12.17
CA ILE A 76 -5.44 4.23 12.45
C ILE A 76 -5.60 2.75 12.80
N GLY A 77 -4.93 1.86 12.05
CA GLY A 77 -4.93 0.42 12.33
C GLY A 77 -4.39 0.10 13.72
N ALA A 78 -3.24 0.68 14.07
CA ALA A 78 -2.63 0.60 15.39
C ALA A 78 -3.56 1.12 16.51
N ALA A 79 -4.10 2.33 16.36
CA ALA A 79 -5.03 2.94 17.31
C ALA A 79 -6.31 2.12 17.51
N SER A 80 -6.74 1.36 16.49
CA SER A 80 -7.95 0.53 16.55
C SER A 80 -7.76 -0.75 17.37
N VAL A 81 -6.54 -1.28 17.45
CA VAL A 81 -6.30 -2.64 17.96
C VAL A 81 -5.37 -2.69 19.17
N TRP A 82 -4.50 -1.70 19.34
CA TRP A 82 -3.61 -1.63 20.48
C TRP A 82 -4.31 -0.99 21.69
N GLY A 83 -3.92 -1.43 22.88
CA GLY A 83 -4.52 -0.96 24.14
C GLY A 83 -6.03 -1.18 24.25
N GLY A 84 -6.62 -2.10 23.48
CA GLY A 84 -8.07 -2.38 23.49
C GLY A 84 -8.92 -1.28 22.84
N GLY A 85 -8.36 -0.52 21.89
CA GLY A 85 -9.10 0.55 21.19
C GLY A 85 -9.36 1.79 22.04
N LYS A 86 -8.61 1.98 23.14
CA LYS A 86 -8.72 3.15 24.03
C LYS A 86 -8.63 4.48 23.27
N ALA A 87 -7.81 4.54 22.22
CA ALA A 87 -7.68 5.74 21.36
C ALA A 87 -9.00 6.16 20.69
N PHE A 88 -9.93 5.23 20.49
CA PHE A 88 -11.27 5.51 19.96
C PHE A 88 -12.37 5.45 21.02
N GLY A 89 -12.02 5.33 22.30
CA GLY A 89 -12.97 5.22 23.42
C GLY A 89 -13.50 3.81 23.66
N GLY A 90 -12.71 2.78 23.33
CA GLY A 90 -12.98 1.38 23.66
C GLY A 90 -13.24 0.48 22.44
N GLU A 91 -13.31 -0.82 22.69
CA GLU A 91 -13.32 -1.86 21.65
C GLU A 91 -14.50 -1.70 20.66
N GLU A 92 -15.70 -1.39 21.15
CA GLU A 92 -16.87 -1.22 20.28
C GLU A 92 -16.73 -0.07 19.31
N LYS A 93 -16.21 1.08 19.77
CA LYS A 93 -15.99 2.25 18.92
C LYS A 93 -14.90 1.98 17.90
N ALA A 94 -13.82 1.32 18.31
CA ALA A 94 -12.74 0.90 17.42
C ALA A 94 -13.21 -0.09 16.33
N LYS A 95 -14.10 -1.03 16.67
CA LYS A 95 -14.72 -1.94 15.68
C LYS A 95 -15.49 -1.19 14.58
N ARG A 96 -16.10 -0.04 14.89
CA ARG A 96 -16.77 0.78 13.88
C ARG A 96 -15.80 1.49 12.94
N VAL A 97 -14.59 1.81 13.40
CA VAL A 97 -13.53 2.41 12.58
C VAL A 97 -12.95 1.40 11.59
N TYR A 98 -12.89 0.12 11.97
CA TYR A 98 -12.32 -0.95 11.14
C TYR A 98 -12.91 -1.01 9.72
N LYS A 99 -14.22 -0.79 9.54
CA LYS A 99 -14.84 -0.81 8.19
C LYS A 99 -14.25 0.26 7.27
N TYR A 100 -13.95 1.44 7.82
CA TYR A 100 -13.34 2.56 7.09
C TYR A 100 -11.85 2.33 6.85
N HIS A 101 -11.12 1.81 7.85
CA HIS A 101 -9.73 1.38 7.69
C HIS A 101 -9.61 0.37 6.53
N ARG A 102 -10.46 -0.65 6.52
CA ARG A 102 -10.50 -1.67 5.47
C ARG A 102 -10.83 -1.10 4.09
N LEU A 103 -11.92 -0.33 3.96
CA LEU A 103 -12.30 0.29 2.68
C LEU A 103 -11.19 1.21 2.15
N SER A 104 -10.66 2.07 3.02
CA SER A 104 -9.57 2.96 2.67
C SER A 104 -8.30 2.21 2.26
N GLY A 105 -8.05 1.01 2.80
CA GLY A 105 -6.95 0.15 2.37
C GLY A 105 -7.05 -0.32 0.92
N TYR A 106 -8.26 -0.66 0.43
CA TYR A 106 -8.45 -1.03 -0.99
C TYR A 106 -8.27 0.16 -1.93
N LEU A 107 -8.81 1.32 -1.54
CA LEU A 107 -8.63 2.56 -2.31
C LEU A 107 -7.15 2.94 -2.39
N LEU A 108 -6.43 2.81 -1.28
CA LEU A 108 -5.00 3.08 -1.21
C LEU A 108 -4.19 2.13 -2.09
N ILE A 109 -4.46 0.83 -2.06
CA ILE A 109 -3.76 -0.13 -2.93
C ILE A 109 -4.04 0.13 -4.41
N THR A 110 -5.28 0.46 -4.75
CA THR A 110 -5.65 0.85 -6.12
C THR A 110 -4.86 2.09 -6.56
N LEU A 111 -4.80 3.12 -5.71
CA LEU A 111 -3.99 4.32 -5.96
C LEU A 111 -2.50 4.00 -6.10
N MET A 112 -1.96 3.11 -5.26
CA MET A 112 -0.55 2.71 -5.32
C MET A 112 -0.24 1.95 -6.61
N LEU A 113 -1.10 1.02 -7.05
CA LEU A 113 -0.93 0.30 -8.32
C LEU A 113 -0.98 1.27 -9.50
N PHE A 114 -1.91 2.24 -9.48
CA PHE A 114 -1.95 3.29 -10.50
C PHE A 114 -0.69 4.17 -10.47
N THR A 115 -0.19 4.50 -9.28
CA THR A 115 1.05 5.27 -9.10
C THR A 115 2.27 4.51 -9.66
N ILE A 116 2.33 3.18 -9.48
CA ILE A 116 3.37 2.32 -10.05
C ILE A 116 3.25 2.28 -11.58
N HIS A 117 2.04 2.18 -12.13
CA HIS A 117 1.79 2.26 -13.57
C HIS A 117 2.35 3.56 -14.16
N LEU A 118 2.07 4.70 -13.53
CA LEU A 118 2.60 5.99 -13.95
C LEU A 118 4.13 6.07 -13.89
N ALA A 119 4.77 5.50 -12.86
CA ALA A 119 6.23 5.38 -12.83
C ALA A 119 6.74 4.57 -14.01
N GLY A 120 6.11 3.41 -14.24
CA GLY A 120 6.52 2.44 -15.22
C GLY A 120 6.43 2.91 -16.66
N ILE A 121 5.40 3.70 -16.99
CA ILE A 121 5.10 4.13 -18.37
C ILE A 121 5.47 5.59 -18.61
N HIS A 122 5.21 6.49 -17.66
CA HIS A 122 5.25 7.93 -17.88
C HIS A 122 6.42 8.66 -17.20
N SER A 123 7.28 7.97 -16.44
CA SER A 123 8.46 8.62 -15.88
C SER A 123 9.60 8.71 -16.90
N ASP A 124 10.28 9.85 -16.94
CA ASP A 124 11.46 10.07 -17.79
C ASP A 124 12.55 9.03 -17.49
N TRP A 125 12.72 8.68 -16.21
CA TRP A 125 13.67 7.65 -15.78
C TRP A 125 13.37 6.29 -16.42
N ALA A 126 12.10 5.86 -16.45
CA ALA A 126 11.74 4.58 -17.06
C ALA A 126 11.85 4.62 -18.59
N ASN A 127 11.50 5.75 -19.21
CA ASN A 127 11.64 5.96 -20.66
C ASN A 127 13.10 5.94 -21.12
N GLY A 128 14.03 6.44 -20.31
CA GLY A 128 15.46 6.42 -20.62
C GLY A 128 16.15 5.04 -20.57
N ARG A 129 15.45 3.95 -20.20
CA ARG A 129 16.05 2.60 -20.05
C ARG A 129 15.88 1.66 -21.26
N GLY A 130 15.12 2.03 -22.29
CA GLY A 130 15.09 1.29 -23.57
C GLY A 130 14.25 -0.01 -23.65
N TYR A 131 13.53 -0.39 -22.59
CA TYR A 131 12.73 -1.64 -22.55
C TYR A 131 11.22 -1.44 -22.74
N THR A 132 10.80 -0.71 -23.77
CA THR A 132 9.40 -0.27 -23.94
C THR A 132 8.40 -1.42 -23.99
N ASN A 133 8.66 -2.49 -24.75
CA ASN A 133 7.72 -3.61 -24.88
C ASN A 133 7.50 -4.34 -23.54
N LEU A 134 8.58 -4.59 -22.80
CA LEU A 134 8.50 -5.22 -21.48
C LEU A 134 7.76 -4.33 -20.47
N ARG A 135 7.99 -3.02 -20.52
CA ARG A 135 7.28 -2.05 -19.68
C ARG A 135 5.79 -2.03 -20.01
N ILE A 136 5.41 -2.01 -21.28
CA ILE A 136 4.01 -2.07 -21.68
C ILE A 136 3.37 -3.35 -21.12
N LEU A 137 3.98 -4.52 -21.34
CA LEU A 137 3.47 -5.78 -20.81
C LEU A 137 3.33 -5.75 -19.28
N ALA A 138 4.36 -5.31 -18.56
CA ALA A 138 4.34 -5.28 -17.10
C ALA A 138 3.26 -4.33 -16.54
N TYR A 139 3.16 -3.12 -17.08
CA TYR A 139 2.34 -2.05 -16.50
C TYR A 139 0.93 -1.95 -17.09
N TYR A 140 0.69 -2.36 -18.34
CA TYR A 140 -0.66 -2.41 -18.94
C TYR A 140 -1.35 -3.76 -18.81
N VAL A 141 -0.61 -4.86 -18.63
CA VAL A 141 -1.21 -6.20 -18.48
C VAL A 141 -0.99 -6.74 -17.08
N GLY A 142 0.27 -6.77 -16.61
CA GLY A 142 0.61 -7.32 -15.29
C GLY A 142 -0.09 -6.63 -14.13
N LEU A 143 -0.03 -5.29 -14.07
CA LEU A 143 -0.66 -4.54 -12.97
C LEU A 143 -2.20 -4.67 -12.95
N PRO A 144 -2.93 -4.55 -14.07
CA PRO A 144 -4.37 -4.83 -14.06
C PRO A 144 -4.71 -6.26 -13.62
N LEU A 145 -3.94 -7.28 -14.04
CA LEU A 145 -4.16 -8.66 -13.57
C LEU A 145 -3.98 -8.79 -12.05
N ILE A 146 -2.97 -8.12 -11.48
CA ILE A 146 -2.77 -8.05 -10.02
C ILE A 146 -3.98 -7.37 -9.35
N TRP A 147 -4.43 -6.24 -9.90
CA TRP A 147 -5.59 -5.52 -9.37
C TRP A 147 -6.86 -6.39 -9.42
N LEU A 148 -7.15 -7.04 -10.56
CA LEU A 148 -8.26 -7.98 -10.69
C LEU A 148 -8.16 -9.12 -9.66
N GLY A 149 -6.96 -9.70 -9.48
CA GLY A 149 -6.75 -10.76 -8.49
C GLY A 149 -7.04 -10.31 -7.05
N ILE A 150 -6.73 -9.05 -6.71
CA ILE A 150 -7.07 -8.46 -5.41
C ILE A 150 -8.59 -8.27 -5.29
N GLU A 151 -9.24 -7.70 -6.30
CA GLU A 151 -10.68 -7.46 -6.32
C GLU A 151 -11.48 -8.76 -6.18
N LEU A 152 -11.14 -9.79 -6.97
CA LEU A 152 -11.79 -11.11 -6.93
C LEU A 152 -11.66 -11.77 -5.57
N ARG A 153 -10.53 -11.58 -4.88
CA ARG A 153 -10.31 -12.12 -3.54
C ARG A 153 -10.96 -11.29 -2.43
N SER A 154 -11.31 -10.05 -2.72
CA SER A 154 -11.92 -9.14 -1.76
C SER A 154 -13.43 -9.37 -1.57
N ARG A 155 -14.06 -10.03 -2.54
CA ARG A 155 -15.47 -10.45 -2.50
C ARG A 155 -15.61 -11.77 -1.74
#